data_AF-A0A6I7WCM6-F1
#
_entry.id   AF-A0A6I7WCM6-F1
#
_cell.length_a   1.000
_cell.length_b   1.000
_cell.length_c   1.000
_cell.angle_alpha   90.00
_cell.angle_beta   90.00
_cell.angle_gamma   90.00
#
_symmetry.space_group_name_H-M   'P 1'
#
loop_
_entity.id
_entity.type
_entity.pdbx_description
1 polymer ?
#
loop_
_entity_poly.entity_id
_entity_poly.type
_entity_poly.pdbx_seq_one_letter_code
_entity_poly.pdbx_strand_id
1 'polypeptide(L)'
;MLDERYTIDALKEVYHARWGIEELYKISKNMIVVDDFHGRSERTVKQELFAHFVLITMSRLCTNESENLLNSLLNLQPDEMDPKQTIQANFKNSLATMSRHLEDIMFVPARCIKKVMDDIVSSISRNHQKLRPGRSYIRKSKKPVNKWRGCESTA
;
A
#
# COMPACT_ATOMS: atom_id res chain seq x y z
N MET A 1 10.84 -7.15 -33.65
CA MET A 1 9.40 -6.87 -33.61
C MET A 1 8.83 -7.60 -32.41
N LEU A 2 7.94 -6.96 -31.63
CA LEU A 2 7.22 -7.63 -30.54
C LEU A 2 6.38 -8.76 -31.13
N ASP A 3 6.40 -9.92 -30.48
CA ASP A 3 5.65 -11.12 -30.84
C ASP A 3 4.15 -10.81 -30.93
N GLU A 4 3.45 -11.24 -31.99
CA GLU A 4 2.02 -10.94 -32.24
C GLU A 4 1.09 -11.41 -31.09
N ARG A 5 1.60 -12.27 -30.22
CA ARG A 5 0.92 -12.79 -29.04
C ARG A 5 0.66 -11.76 -27.95
N TYR A 6 1.36 -10.62 -27.95
CA TYR A 6 1.22 -9.59 -26.91
C TYR A 6 0.71 -8.28 -27.48
N THR A 7 -0.49 -7.89 -27.05
CA THR A 7 -1.07 -6.59 -27.40
C THR A 7 -0.30 -5.45 -26.71
N ILE A 8 -0.30 -4.27 -27.34
CA ILE A 8 0.32 -3.06 -26.76
C ILE A 8 -0.30 -2.74 -25.40
N ASP A 9 -1.61 -2.94 -25.24
CA ASP A 9 -2.30 -2.66 -23.98
C ASP A 9 -1.89 -3.62 -22.86
N ALA A 10 -1.66 -4.90 -23.16
CA ALA A 10 -1.10 -5.83 -22.18
C ALA A 10 0.27 -5.37 -21.67
N LEU A 11 1.12 -4.83 -22.54
CA LEU A 11 2.42 -4.28 -22.15
C LEU A 11 2.30 -3.01 -21.29
N LYS A 12 1.32 -2.14 -21.60
CA LYS A 12 1.03 -0.97 -20.77
C LYS A 12 0.60 -1.39 -19.38
N GLU A 13 -0.31 -2.35 -19.26
CA GLU A 13 -0.78 -2.86 -17.96
C GLU A 13 0.35 -3.43 -17.13
N VAL A 14 1.22 -4.26 -17.72
CA VAL A 14 2.40 -4.81 -17.02
C VAL A 14 3.36 -3.70 -16.58
N TYR A 15 3.59 -2.68 -17.43
CA TYR A 15 4.42 -1.54 -17.07
C TYR A 15 3.79 -0.72 -15.92
N HIS A 16 2.47 -0.54 -15.93
CA HIS A 16 1.74 0.13 -14.84
C HIS A 16 1.80 -0.67 -13.54
N ALA A 17 1.75 -2.00 -13.58
CA ALA A 17 1.86 -2.86 -12.39
C ALA A 17 3.17 -2.66 -11.62
N ARG A 18 4.26 -2.25 -12.31
CA ARG A 18 5.54 -1.87 -11.68
C ARG A 18 5.37 -0.78 -10.61
N TRP A 19 4.41 0.12 -10.79
CA TRP A 19 4.15 1.21 -9.84
C TRP A 19 3.72 0.70 -8.46
N GLY A 20 3.15 -0.51 -8.38
CA GLY A 20 2.83 -1.15 -7.11
C GLY A 20 4.05 -1.32 -6.20
N ILE A 21 5.24 -1.56 -6.78
CA ILE A 21 6.50 -1.67 -6.05
C ILE A 21 6.91 -0.30 -5.47
N GLU A 22 6.73 0.79 -6.22
CA GLU A 22 7.03 2.14 -5.72
C GLU A 22 6.11 2.53 -4.55
N GLU A 23 4.83 2.19 -4.63
CA GLU A 23 3.90 2.41 -3.51
C GLU A 23 4.25 1.53 -2.29
N LEU A 24 4.75 0.30 -2.49
CA LEU A 24 5.28 -0.51 -1.39
C LEU A 24 6.47 0.17 -0.70
N TYR A 25 7.44 0.68 -1.47
CA TYR A 25 8.57 1.41 -0.89
C TYR A 25 8.14 2.67 -0.13
N LYS A 26 7.16 3.40 -0.67
CA LYS A 26 6.59 4.58 -0.01
C LYS A 26 5.91 4.21 1.31
N ILE A 27 5.18 3.10 1.38
CA ILE A 27 4.60 2.59 2.63
C ILE A 27 5.72 2.22 3.61
N SER A 28 6.68 1.42 3.16
CA SER A 28 7.77 0.92 3.99
C SER A 28 8.62 2.04 4.60
N LYS A 29 8.96 3.07 3.81
CA LYS A 29 9.74 4.22 4.28
C LYS A 29 8.92 5.25 5.06
N ASN A 30 7.74 5.64 4.57
CA ASN A 30 7.03 6.78 5.16
C ASN A 30 6.00 6.39 6.24
N MET A 31 5.51 5.15 6.24
CA MET A 31 4.50 4.70 7.22
C MET A 31 5.12 3.82 8.31
N ILE A 32 6.05 2.93 7.94
CA ILE A 32 6.71 2.01 8.88
C ILE A 32 8.07 2.54 9.35
N VAL A 33 8.73 3.39 8.55
CA VAL A 33 10.07 3.93 8.86
C VAL A 33 11.11 2.80 8.95
N VAL A 34 11.15 1.97 7.90
CA VAL A 34 12.05 0.80 7.82
C VAL A 34 13.54 1.16 7.91
N ASP A 35 13.90 2.42 7.73
CA ASP A 35 15.28 2.91 7.81
C ASP A 35 15.76 3.17 9.24
N ASP A 36 14.88 3.08 10.24
CA ASP A 36 15.19 3.24 11.67
C ASP A 36 15.18 1.89 12.41
N PHE A 37 16.24 1.10 12.20
CA PHE A 37 16.39 -0.24 12.79
C PHE A 37 16.85 -0.19 14.25
N HIS A 38 16.30 -1.08 15.08
CA HIS A 38 16.68 -1.22 16.49
C HIS A 38 17.78 -2.28 16.69
N GLY A 39 17.84 -3.24 15.78
CA GLY A 39 18.76 -4.37 15.79
C GLY A 39 20.22 -3.94 15.67
N ARG A 40 21.06 -4.43 16.60
CA ARG A 40 22.52 -4.17 16.60
C ARG A 40 23.33 -5.24 15.87
N SER A 41 22.67 -6.26 15.33
CA SER A 41 23.28 -7.34 14.55
C SER A 41 22.59 -7.47 13.19
N GLU A 42 23.30 -8.01 12.20
CA GLU A 42 22.74 -8.30 10.88
C GLU A 42 21.48 -9.18 10.98
N ARG A 43 21.50 -10.18 11.87
CA ARG A 43 20.37 -11.09 12.10
C ARG A 43 19.13 -10.33 12.58
N THR A 44 19.27 -9.46 13.58
CA THR A 44 18.16 -8.70 14.14
C THR A 44 17.60 -7.69 13.14
N VAL A 45 18.46 -7.04 12.35
CA VAL A 45 18.02 -6.14 11.26
C VAL A 45 17.20 -6.90 10.22
N LYS A 46 17.63 -8.11 9.82
CA LYS A 46 16.85 -8.95 8.90
C LYS A 46 15.51 -9.35 9.49
N GLN A 47 15.45 -9.69 10.78
CA GLN A 47 14.21 -10.05 11.46
C GLN A 47 13.20 -8.89 11.47
N GLU A 48 13.64 -7.67 11.78
CA GLU A 48 12.80 -6.47 11.72
C GLU A 48 12.26 -6.22 10.30
N LEU A 49 13.13 -6.36 9.29
CA LEU A 49 12.73 -6.22 7.90
C LEU A 49 11.65 -7.24 7.49
N PHE A 50 11.82 -8.51 7.87
CA PHE A 50 10.81 -9.54 7.58
C PHE A 50 9.51 -9.31 8.33
N ALA A 51 9.58 -8.88 9.60
CA ALA A 51 8.38 -8.54 10.37
C ALA A 51 7.57 -7.41 9.69
N HIS A 52 8.26 -6.39 9.17
CA HIS A 52 7.61 -5.33 8.39
C HIS A 52 6.89 -5.88 7.15
N PHE A 53 7.53 -6.77 6.38
CA PHE A 53 6.88 -7.35 5.19
C PHE A 53 5.68 -8.22 5.54
N VAL A 54 5.75 -8.99 6.64
CA VAL A 54 4.63 -9.78 7.12
C VAL A 54 3.47 -8.86 7.51
N LEU A 55 3.74 -7.80 8.29
CA LEU A 55 2.71 -6.85 8.70
C LEU A 55 2.05 -6.15 7.50
N ILE A 56 2.83 -5.71 6.51
CA ILE A 56 2.29 -5.11 5.28
C ILE A 56 1.40 -6.12 4.54
N THR A 57 1.88 -7.35 4.37
CA THR A 57 1.17 -8.40 3.63
C THR A 57 -0.16 -8.75 4.30
N MET A 58 -0.15 -8.98 5.62
CA MET A 58 -1.38 -9.22 6.38
C MET A 58 -2.35 -8.04 6.28
N SER A 59 -1.86 -6.81 6.42
CA SER A 59 -2.68 -5.62 6.25
C SER A 59 -3.32 -5.52 4.87
N ARG A 60 -2.57 -5.89 3.81
CA ARG A 60 -3.07 -5.89 2.43
C ARG A 60 -4.14 -6.95 2.23
N LEU A 61 -3.96 -8.16 2.74
CA LEU A 61 -4.97 -9.22 2.66
C LEU A 61 -6.30 -8.77 3.29
N CYS A 62 -6.26 -8.25 4.52
CA CYS A 62 -7.49 -7.78 5.18
C CYS A 62 -8.10 -6.53 4.52
N THR A 63 -7.28 -5.66 3.92
CA THR A 63 -7.75 -4.52 3.14
C THR A 63 -8.50 -4.99 1.89
N ASN A 64 -7.93 -5.95 1.14
CA ASN A 64 -8.57 -6.51 -0.05
C ASN A 64 -9.90 -7.18 0.29
N GLU A 65 -9.94 -8.00 1.37
CA GLU A 65 -11.19 -8.64 1.81
C GLU A 65 -12.23 -7.61 2.25
N SER A 66 -11.81 -6.56 2.96
CA SER A 66 -12.70 -5.47 3.35
C SER A 66 -13.27 -4.72 2.14
N GLU A 67 -12.47 -4.50 1.09
CA GLU A 67 -12.92 -3.83 -0.14
C GLU A 67 -13.88 -4.73 -0.93
N ASN A 68 -13.59 -6.03 -1.02
CA ASN A 68 -14.48 -7.01 -1.64
C ASN A 68 -15.85 -7.05 -0.94
N LEU A 69 -15.86 -7.09 0.39
CA LEU A 69 -17.08 -7.06 1.19
C LEU A 69 -17.87 -5.76 0.98
N LEU A 70 -17.18 -4.61 0.95
CA LEU A 70 -17.83 -3.33 0.72
C LEU A 70 -18.45 -3.24 -0.68
N ASN A 71 -17.73 -3.67 -1.72
CA ASN A 71 -18.24 -3.68 -3.09
C ASN A 71 -19.46 -4.61 -3.22
N SER A 72 -19.42 -5.78 -2.57
CA SER A 72 -20.56 -6.70 -2.51
C SER A 72 -21.78 -6.09 -1.82
N LEU A 73 -21.61 -5.39 -0.69
CA LEU A 73 -22.71 -4.74 0.02
C LEU A 73 -23.34 -3.59 -0.77
N LEU A 74 -22.55 -2.89 -1.57
CA LEU A 74 -23.00 -1.79 -2.41
C LEU A 74 -23.60 -2.26 -3.74
N ASN A 75 -23.66 -3.57 -4.00
CA ASN A 75 -24.11 -4.19 -5.26
C ASN A 75 -23.42 -3.61 -6.51
N LEU A 76 -22.17 -3.18 -6.36
CA LEU A 76 -21.42 -2.59 -7.46
C LEU A 76 -20.87 -3.70 -8.34
N GLN A 77 -21.45 -3.90 -9.52
CA GLN A 77 -20.89 -4.79 -10.54
C GLN A 77 -19.62 -4.14 -11.13
N PRO A 78 -18.52 -4.89 -11.35
CA PRO A 78 -17.25 -4.35 -11.85
C PRO A 78 -17.40 -3.53 -13.14
N ASP A 79 -18.33 -3.93 -14.01
CA ASP A 79 -18.57 -3.31 -15.32
C ASP A 79 -19.43 -2.04 -15.28
N GLU A 80 -20.11 -1.75 -14.16
CA GLU A 80 -20.99 -0.58 -14.00
C GLU A 80 -20.40 0.50 -13.07
N MET A 81 -19.21 0.27 -12.51
CA MET A 81 -18.58 1.21 -11.59
C MET A 81 -18.02 2.44 -12.31
N ASP A 82 -18.61 3.61 -12.07
CA ASP A 82 -17.92 4.87 -12.34
C ASP A 82 -16.63 4.88 -11.49
N PRO A 83 -15.43 5.02 -12.06
CA PRO A 83 -14.18 5.05 -11.31
C PRO A 83 -14.11 6.19 -10.27
N LYS A 84 -15.03 7.17 -10.32
CA LYS A 84 -15.20 8.20 -9.29
C LYS A 84 -15.96 7.72 -8.05
N GLN A 85 -16.71 6.63 -8.17
CA GLN A 85 -17.48 6.01 -7.09
C GLN A 85 -16.74 4.85 -6.43
N THR A 86 -15.62 4.38 -7.00
CA THR A 86 -14.79 3.35 -6.39
C THR A 86 -14.29 3.79 -5.02
N ILE A 87 -14.55 2.95 -4.02
CA ILE A 87 -14.10 3.15 -2.65
C ILE A 87 -12.88 2.26 -2.40
N GLN A 88 -11.89 2.79 -1.71
CA GLN A 88 -10.69 2.09 -1.28
C GLN A 88 -10.56 2.20 0.24
N ALA A 89 -10.16 1.13 0.91
CA ALA A 89 -9.86 1.17 2.33
C ALA A 89 -8.61 2.03 2.59
N ASN A 90 -8.61 2.74 3.72
CA ASN A 90 -7.48 3.58 4.10
C ASN A 90 -6.33 2.70 4.61
N PHE A 91 -5.33 2.45 3.76
CA PHE A 91 -4.24 1.54 4.08
C PHE A 91 -3.45 1.91 5.34
N LYS A 92 -3.30 3.21 5.65
CA LYS A 92 -2.64 3.65 6.90
C LYS A 92 -3.45 3.21 8.12
N ASN A 93 -4.78 3.36 8.07
CA ASN A 93 -5.65 2.83 9.12
C ASN A 93 -5.63 1.31 9.18
N SER A 94 -5.60 0.62 8.02
CA SER A 94 -5.49 -0.84 7.96
C SER A 94 -4.22 -1.34 8.66
N LEU A 95 -3.08 -0.70 8.37
CA LEU A 95 -1.80 -1.04 8.98
C LEU A 95 -1.83 -0.85 10.50
N ALA A 96 -2.37 0.28 10.97
CA ALA A 96 -2.51 0.54 12.41
C ALA A 96 -3.50 -0.41 13.09
N THR A 97 -4.54 -0.87 12.39
CA THR A 97 -5.52 -1.84 12.89
C THR A 97 -4.90 -3.22 12.98
N MET A 98 -4.21 -3.66 11.93
CA MET A 98 -3.49 -4.94 11.90
C MET A 98 -2.43 -5.01 13.00
N SER A 99 -1.65 -3.93 13.18
CA SER A 99 -0.62 -3.87 14.23
C SER A 99 -1.20 -4.00 15.64
N ARG A 100 -2.40 -3.46 15.90
CA ARG A 100 -3.07 -3.57 17.21
C ARG A 100 -3.60 -4.98 17.47
N HIS A 101 -4.08 -5.66 16.44
CA HIS A 101 -4.59 -7.03 16.56
C HIS A 101 -3.53 -8.11 16.33
N LEU A 102 -2.26 -7.74 16.16
CA LEU A 102 -1.19 -8.70 15.90
C LEU A 102 -1.00 -9.65 17.09
N GLU A 103 -1.05 -9.12 18.31
CA GLU A 103 -1.00 -9.93 19.53
C GLU A 103 -2.20 -10.87 19.62
N ASP A 104 -3.40 -10.39 19.28
CA ASP A 104 -4.60 -11.23 19.26
C ASP A 104 -4.43 -12.40 18.29
N ILE A 105 -3.95 -12.15 17.06
CA ILE A 105 -3.74 -13.20 16.06
C ILE A 105 -2.72 -14.24 16.55
N MET A 106 -1.67 -13.81 17.24
CA MET A 106 -0.57 -14.68 17.65
C MET A 106 -0.90 -15.52 18.90
N PHE A 107 -1.68 -14.97 19.84
CA PHE A 107 -1.81 -15.54 21.18
C PHE A 107 -3.24 -15.99 21.55
N VAL A 108 -4.26 -15.57 20.81
CA VAL A 108 -5.65 -15.98 21.08
C VAL A 108 -5.85 -17.46 20.72
N PRO A 109 -6.62 -18.23 21.50
CA PRO A 109 -6.97 -19.60 21.16
C PRO A 109 -7.60 -19.71 19.76
N ALA A 110 -7.24 -20.75 19.00
CA ALA A 110 -7.66 -20.93 17.60
C ALA A 110 -9.17 -20.76 17.37
N ARG A 111 -10.01 -21.23 18.32
CA ARG A 111 -11.47 -21.10 18.27
C ARG A 111 -11.98 -19.65 18.20
N CYS A 112 -11.20 -18.68 18.66
CA CYS A 112 -11.56 -17.27 18.70
C CYS A 112 -10.97 -16.48 17.51
N ILE A 113 -10.07 -17.06 16.71
CA ILE A 113 -9.41 -16.37 15.58
C ILE A 113 -10.43 -15.84 14.58
N LYS A 114 -11.48 -16.61 14.27
CA LYS A 114 -12.54 -16.15 13.36
C LYS A 114 -13.12 -14.81 13.81
N LYS A 115 -13.45 -14.70 15.10
CA LYS A 115 -14.00 -13.46 15.67
C LYS A 115 -13.01 -12.29 15.55
N VAL A 116 -11.73 -12.54 15.86
CA VAL A 116 -10.67 -11.52 15.71
C VAL A 116 -10.56 -11.05 14.26
N MET A 117 -10.61 -11.98 13.30
CA MET A 117 -10.56 -11.64 11.87
C MET A 117 -11.78 -10.83 11.43
N ASP A 118 -12.99 -11.20 11.87
CA ASP A 118 -14.22 -10.45 11.61
C ASP A 118 -14.13 -9.01 12.18
N ASP A 119 -13.60 -8.87 13.41
CA ASP A 119 -13.39 -7.57 14.06
C ASP A 119 -12.36 -6.70 13.32
N ILE A 120 -11.28 -7.29 12.81
CA ILE A 120 -10.27 -6.60 11.99
C ILE A 120 -10.90 -6.10 10.69
N VAL A 121 -11.57 -6.97 9.94
CA VAL A 121 -12.17 -6.62 8.63
C VAL A 121 -13.25 -5.55 8.81
N SER A 122 -14.10 -5.69 9.83
CA SER A 122 -15.10 -4.68 10.19
C SER A 122 -14.47 -3.35 10.62
N SER A 123 -13.32 -3.38 11.28
CA SER A 123 -12.60 -2.15 11.67
C SER A 123 -11.96 -1.44 10.48
N ILE A 124 -11.46 -2.20 9.50
CA ILE A 124 -10.88 -1.66 8.27
C ILE A 124 -11.97 -1.06 7.38
N SER A 125 -13.10 -1.75 7.21
CA SER A 125 -14.18 -1.34 6.30
C SER A 125 -14.81 0.01 6.66
N ARG A 126 -14.84 0.34 7.96
CA ARG A 126 -15.33 1.61 8.48
C ARG A 126 -14.50 2.82 8.03
N ASN A 127 -13.23 2.62 7.68
CA ASN A 127 -12.30 3.70 7.32
C ASN A 127 -11.89 3.58 5.85
N HIS A 128 -12.66 4.22 4.98
CA HIS A 128 -12.43 4.21 3.55
C HIS A 128 -12.28 5.62 2.96
N GLN A 129 -11.77 5.67 1.74
CA GLN A 129 -11.57 6.88 0.94
C GLN A 129 -12.08 6.64 -0.47
N LYS A 130 -12.59 7.69 -1.11
CA LYS A 130 -12.99 7.63 -2.53
C LYS A 130 -11.77 7.71 -3.43
N LEU A 131 -11.72 6.86 -4.44
CA LEU A 131 -10.71 6.93 -5.49
C LEU A 131 -10.89 8.23 -6.30
N ARG A 132 -9.77 8.86 -6.65
CA ARG A 132 -9.77 10.11 -7.43
C ARG A 132 -9.01 9.87 -8.74
N PRO A 133 -9.68 9.37 -9.78
CA PRO A 133 -9.04 9.11 -11.06
C PRO A 133 -8.49 10.41 -11.66
N GLY A 134 -7.35 10.33 -12.35
CA GLY A 134 -6.72 11.49 -13.01
C GLY A 134 -5.98 12.46 -12.08
N ARG A 135 -5.79 12.13 -10.80
CA ARG A 135 -4.98 12.95 -9.88
C ARG A 135 -3.52 12.98 -10.36
N SER A 136 -3.08 14.14 -10.83
CA SER A 136 -1.68 14.40 -11.17
C SER A 136 -1.14 15.56 -10.34
N TYR A 137 0.15 15.53 -10.08
CA TYR A 137 0.88 16.59 -9.41
C TYR A 137 1.97 17.10 -10.33
N ILE A 138 2.19 18.42 -10.32
CA ILE A 138 3.31 19.02 -11.04
C ILE A 138 4.60 18.37 -10.55
N ARG A 139 5.37 17.77 -11.47
CA ARG A 139 6.66 17.16 -11.16
C ARG A 139 7.63 18.26 -10.76
N LYS A 140 7.92 18.36 -9.46
CA LYS A 140 8.96 19.23 -8.93
C LYS A 140 10.26 18.44 -8.84
N SER A 141 11.28 18.84 -9.62
CA SER A 141 12.60 18.24 -9.51
C SER A 141 13.18 18.56 -8.13
N LYS A 142 13.48 17.54 -7.34
CA LYS A 142 14.25 17.67 -6.08
C LYS A 142 15.75 17.55 -6.33
N LYS A 143 16.22 17.84 -7.55
CA LYS A 143 17.67 17.89 -7.81
C LYS A 143 18.28 18.85 -6.81
N PRO A 144 19.28 18.42 -6.01
CA PRO A 144 19.99 19.36 -5.16
C PRO A 144 20.55 20.45 -6.07
N VAL A 145 20.27 21.71 -5.74
CA VAL A 145 20.89 22.82 -6.45
C VAL A 145 22.39 22.66 -6.23
N ASN A 146 23.18 22.59 -7.30
CA ASN A 146 24.63 22.59 -7.17
C ASN A 146 25.02 23.81 -6.34
N LYS A 147 25.55 23.58 -5.12
CA LYS A 147 26.08 24.64 -4.24
C LYS A 147 27.16 25.49 -4.94
N TRP A 148 27.74 24.94 -6.00
CA TRP A 148 28.70 25.55 -6.91
C TRP A 148 28.00 26.06 -8.18
N ARG A 149 27.11 27.04 -8.06
CA ARG A 149 26.92 27.96 -9.17
C ARG A 149 28.02 28.99 -9.02
N GLY A 150 29.00 28.97 -9.92
CA GLY A 150 29.86 30.14 -10.12
C GLY A 150 28.93 31.33 -10.33
N CYS A 151 29.27 32.46 -9.72
CA CYS A 151 28.55 33.71 -9.91
C CYS A 151 28.55 34.00 -11.41
N GLU A 152 27.47 33.70 -12.13
CA GLU A 152 27.31 34.19 -13.49
C GLU A 152 27.13 35.70 -13.35
N SER A 153 28.22 36.40 -13.67
CA SER A 153 28.29 37.85 -13.82
C SER A 153 27.17 38.30 -14.75
N THR A 154 26.30 39.16 -14.23
CA THR A 154 25.35 39.93 -15.02
C THR A 154 26.09 40.77 -16.05
N ALA A 155 25.97 40.42 -17.32
CA ALA A 155 25.95 41.32 -18.48
C ALA A 155 25.40 40.56 -19.70
#